data_AF-A0A9P4UVL5-F1
#
_entry.id   AF-A0A9P4UVL5-F1
#
_cell.length_a   1.000
_cell.length_b   1.000
_cell.length_c   1.000
_cell.angle_alpha   90.00
_cell.angle_beta   90.00
_cell.angle_gamma   90.00
#
_symmetry.space_group_name_H-M   'P 1'
#
loop_
_entity.id
_entity.type
_entity.pdbx_description
1 polymer ?
#
loop_
_entity_poly.entity_id
_entity_poly.type
_entity_poly.pdbx_seq_one_letter_code
_entity_poly.pdbx_strand_id
1 'polypeptide(L)'
;MGSVSPSQTSLPPSLQHKVFQPNPTGTPLSPTPKTPTLFTPLSIRSLTLPHRTLLAPMGTYSSVNGHLTPWQYTHYSSLLSRGPTLTFLEATAVTPEGRTSPLDLGLYSDAHIEGLSKIIDFARKEGQKIGIQLGHSGWKGSMMPILPGRKMEAVRDEDGTILLDSMSPKEPLLSDIIH
;
A
#
# COMPACT_ATOMS: atom_id res chain seq x y z
N MET A 1 -16.38 -15.03 46.49
CA MET A 1 -15.47 -14.94 45.32
C MET A 1 -16.27 -14.43 44.14
N GLY A 2 -16.25 -13.12 43.87
CA GLY A 2 -16.91 -12.53 42.70
C GLY A 2 -15.84 -12.03 41.74
N SER A 3 -15.74 -12.65 40.57
CA SER A 3 -14.83 -12.22 39.51
C SER A 3 -15.35 -10.92 38.88
N VAL A 4 -14.67 -9.81 39.15
CA VAL A 4 -14.93 -8.55 38.47
C VAL A 4 -14.31 -8.65 37.07
N SER A 5 -15.18 -8.72 36.05
CA SER A 5 -14.79 -8.62 34.65
C SER A 5 -14.02 -7.30 34.43
N PRO A 6 -12.87 -7.30 33.73
CA PRO A 6 -12.14 -6.06 33.50
C PRO A 6 -12.94 -5.20 32.52
N SER A 7 -13.69 -4.24 33.05
CA SER A 7 -14.24 -3.13 32.27
C SER A 7 -13.06 -2.37 31.69
N GLN A 8 -12.87 -2.49 30.37
CA GLN A 8 -11.89 -1.72 29.62
C GLN A 8 -12.16 -0.23 29.84
N THR A 9 -11.47 0.35 30.81
CA THR A 9 -11.52 1.79 31.07
C THR A 9 -10.57 2.41 30.08
N SER A 10 -11.10 2.86 28.93
CA SER A 10 -10.32 3.60 27.95
C SER A 10 -9.76 4.86 28.61
N LEU A 11 -8.46 5.11 28.48
CA LEU A 11 -7.80 6.29 29.02
C LEU A 11 -8.53 7.58 28.60
N PRO A 12 -8.58 8.60 29.48
CA PRO A 12 -9.17 9.88 29.14
C PRO A 12 -8.47 10.46 27.90
N PRO A 13 -9.19 11.15 27.00
CA PRO A 13 -8.63 11.64 25.72
C PRO A 13 -7.36 12.48 25.86
N SER A 14 -7.16 13.14 27.00
CA SER A 14 -5.97 13.94 27.33
C SER A 14 -4.68 13.12 27.55
N LEU A 15 -4.80 11.81 27.83
CA LEU A 15 -3.70 10.89 28.08
C LEU A 15 -3.53 9.84 26.97
N GLN A 16 -4.30 9.95 25.89
CA GLN A 16 -4.08 9.13 24.71
C GLN A 16 -2.83 9.67 23.99
N HIS A 17 -1.79 8.84 23.90
CA HIS A 17 -0.45 9.22 23.40
C HIS A 17 -0.42 9.64 21.92
N LYS A 18 -1.57 9.59 21.24
CA LYS A 18 -1.77 10.13 19.89
C LYS A 18 -2.49 11.46 20.08
N VAL A 19 -1.87 12.58 19.67
CA VAL A 19 -2.55 13.88 19.63
C VAL A 19 -3.85 13.70 18.84
N PHE A 20 -4.97 13.61 19.56
CA PHE A 20 -6.27 13.40 18.97
C PHE A 20 -6.54 14.56 18.01
N GLN A 21 -6.63 14.25 16.72
CA GLN A 21 -7.08 15.23 15.73
C GLN A 21 -8.57 15.02 15.53
N PRO A 22 -9.42 16.00 15.88
CA PRO A 22 -10.86 15.88 15.68
C PRO A 22 -11.24 15.83 14.20
N ASN A 23 -10.38 16.37 13.32
CA ASN A 23 -10.61 16.46 11.88
C ASN A 23 -9.50 15.73 11.10
N PRO A 24 -9.82 15.09 9.96
CA PRO A 24 -8.83 14.54 9.04
C PRO A 24 -7.81 15.62 8.60
N THR A 25 -6.56 15.22 8.45
CA THR A 25 -5.47 16.14 8.05
C THR A 25 -5.80 16.83 6.72
N GLY A 26 -5.61 18.14 6.61
CA GLY A 26 -5.92 18.88 5.37
C GLY A 26 -7.37 19.32 5.23
N THR A 27 -8.24 19.02 6.21
CA THR A 27 -9.59 19.58 6.28
C THR A 27 -9.52 21.03 6.78
N PRO A 28 -10.12 22.02 6.09
CA PRO A 28 -10.10 23.41 6.53
C PRO A 28 -10.94 23.55 7.81
N LEU A 29 -10.38 24.21 8.83
CA LEU A 29 -11.09 24.46 10.09
C LEU A 29 -12.29 25.39 9.91
N SER A 30 -12.15 26.39 9.02
CA SER A 30 -13.18 27.37 8.69
C SER A 30 -13.28 27.54 7.17
N PRO A 31 -14.02 26.68 6.47
CA PRO A 31 -14.18 26.77 5.03
C PRO A 31 -14.90 28.08 4.65
N THR A 32 -14.29 28.85 3.75
CA THR A 32 -14.85 30.06 3.13
C THR A 32 -15.00 29.88 1.61
N PRO A 33 -15.70 30.77 0.89
CA PRO A 33 -15.73 30.77 -0.57
C PRO A 33 -14.35 30.92 -1.24
N LYS A 34 -13.33 31.39 -0.50
CA LYS A 34 -11.94 31.49 -0.97
C LYS A 34 -11.10 30.24 -0.70
N THR A 35 -11.68 29.20 -0.08
CA THR A 35 -10.96 27.95 0.19
C THR A 35 -10.56 27.31 -1.14
N PRO A 36 -9.28 26.94 -1.33
CA PRO A 36 -8.85 26.27 -2.53
C PRO A 36 -9.65 24.98 -2.76
N THR A 37 -10.03 24.71 -4.01
CA THR A 37 -10.81 23.52 -4.39
C THR A 37 -10.18 22.21 -3.86
N LEU A 38 -8.85 22.17 -3.75
CA LEU A 38 -8.09 21.05 -3.21
C LEU A 38 -8.55 20.62 -1.80
N PHE A 39 -8.96 21.58 -0.96
CA PHE A 39 -9.35 21.35 0.43
C PHE A 39 -10.87 21.32 0.63
N THR A 40 -11.62 21.25 -0.46
CA THR A 40 -13.08 21.07 -0.41
C THR A 40 -13.43 19.59 -0.52
N PRO A 41 -14.53 19.13 0.11
CA PRO A 41 -14.96 17.75 -0.01
C PRO A 41 -15.23 17.32 -1.46
N LEU A 42 -15.09 16.01 -1.71
CA LEU A 42 -15.42 15.36 -2.97
C LEU A 42 -16.19 14.08 -2.70
N SER A 43 -17.40 13.96 -3.26
CA SER A 43 -18.19 12.74 -3.18
C SER A 43 -18.11 11.97 -4.49
N ILE A 44 -17.77 10.69 -4.41
CA ILE A 44 -17.71 9.75 -5.53
C ILE A 44 -18.55 8.53 -5.15
N ARG A 45 -19.71 8.35 -5.78
CA ARG A 45 -20.71 7.34 -5.38
C ARG A 45 -21.03 7.49 -3.87
N SER A 46 -20.91 6.42 -3.09
CA SER A 46 -21.12 6.41 -1.63
C SER A 46 -19.90 6.84 -0.82
N LEU A 47 -18.77 7.17 -1.46
CA LEU A 47 -17.54 7.58 -0.79
C LEU A 47 -17.44 9.09 -0.74
N THR A 48 -17.38 9.66 0.48
CA THR A 48 -17.09 11.08 0.68
C THR A 48 -15.66 11.26 1.18
N LEU A 49 -14.90 12.05 0.44
CA LEU A 49 -13.52 12.44 0.70
C LEU A 49 -13.52 13.84 1.34
N PRO A 50 -12.95 14.07 2.53
CA PRO A 50 -12.98 15.38 3.18
C PRO A 50 -12.16 16.44 2.44
N HIS A 51 -11.17 16.03 1.65
CA HIS A 51 -10.42 16.88 0.71
C HIS A 51 -9.93 16.04 -0.48
N ARG A 52 -9.37 16.71 -1.50
CA ARG A 52 -9.05 16.11 -2.82
C ARG A 52 -7.59 15.72 -2.99
N THR A 53 -6.85 15.55 -1.90
CA THR A 53 -5.48 15.04 -1.98
C THR A 53 -5.51 13.52 -2.02
N LEU A 54 -4.80 12.96 -2.98
CA LEU A 54 -4.80 11.54 -3.32
C LEU A 54 -3.35 11.10 -3.48
N LEU A 55 -3.02 9.89 -3.01
CA LEU A 55 -1.78 9.23 -3.40
C LEU A 55 -2.05 8.31 -4.60
N ALA A 56 -1.39 8.60 -5.72
CA ALA A 56 -1.42 7.75 -6.90
C ALA A 56 -0.77 6.38 -6.61
N PRO A 57 -1.12 5.32 -7.36
CA PRO A 57 -0.43 4.04 -7.24
C PRO A 57 1.03 4.21 -7.69
N MET A 58 1.97 3.89 -6.80
CA MET A 58 3.41 4.00 -7.06
C MET A 58 4.06 2.65 -6.78
N GLY A 59 4.67 2.04 -7.81
CA GLY A 59 5.42 0.80 -7.66
C GLY A 59 6.57 0.97 -6.68
N THR A 60 6.61 0.11 -5.67
CA THR A 60 7.68 0.13 -4.67
C THR A 60 8.77 -0.89 -4.94
N TYR A 61 8.48 -1.88 -5.80
CA TYR A 61 9.41 -2.93 -6.19
C TYR A 61 10.08 -3.61 -4.99
N SER A 62 9.30 -3.83 -3.93
CA SER A 62 9.80 -4.31 -2.63
C SER A 62 9.01 -5.53 -2.11
N SER A 63 8.22 -6.15 -2.98
CA SER A 63 7.46 -7.37 -2.64
C SER A 63 8.34 -8.59 -2.82
N VAL A 64 8.06 -9.65 -2.06
CA VAL A 64 8.68 -10.97 -2.24
C VAL A 64 7.58 -11.95 -2.61
N ASN A 65 7.65 -12.54 -3.81
CA ASN A 65 6.62 -13.45 -4.33
C ASN A 65 5.19 -12.87 -4.29
N GLY A 66 5.05 -11.56 -4.52
CA GLY A 66 3.76 -10.86 -4.44
C GLY A 66 3.29 -10.53 -3.02
N HIS A 67 4.03 -10.90 -1.98
CA HIS A 67 3.69 -10.56 -0.59
C HIS A 67 4.18 -9.17 -0.21
N LEU A 68 3.31 -8.46 0.52
CA LEU A 68 3.63 -7.19 1.15
C LEU A 68 4.68 -7.39 2.25
N THR A 69 5.79 -6.67 2.16
CA THR A 69 6.93 -6.78 3.08
C THR A 69 6.86 -5.76 4.24
N PRO A 70 7.65 -5.94 5.31
CA PRO A 70 7.74 -4.96 6.39
C PRO A 70 8.19 -3.56 5.92
N TRP A 71 9.02 -3.50 4.86
CA TRP A 71 9.42 -2.25 4.25
C TRP A 71 8.22 -1.54 3.63
N GLN A 72 7.40 -2.25 2.82
CA GLN A 72 6.19 -1.69 2.21
C GLN A 72 5.17 -1.26 3.28
N TYR A 73 5.02 -2.05 4.34
CA TYR A 73 4.17 -1.69 5.48
C TYR A 73 4.62 -0.35 6.10
N THR A 74 5.93 -0.19 6.34
CA THR A 74 6.50 1.03 6.91
C THR A 74 6.33 2.22 5.95
N HIS A 75 6.59 2.01 4.66
CA HIS A 75 6.40 3.01 3.62
C HIS A 75 4.95 3.52 3.60
N TYR A 76 3.97 2.62 3.43
CA TYR A 76 2.56 3.03 3.37
C TYR A 76 2.04 3.57 4.70
N SER A 77 2.42 2.99 5.84
CA SER A 77 1.98 3.50 7.15
C SER A 77 2.50 4.91 7.41
N SER A 78 3.73 5.24 6.98
CA SER A 78 4.26 6.60 7.08
C SER A 78 3.46 7.61 6.23
N LEU A 79 3.03 7.21 5.03
CA LEU A 79 2.21 8.05 4.13
C LEU A 79 0.78 8.21 4.63
N LEU A 80 0.22 7.17 5.26
CA LEU A 80 -1.13 7.21 5.83
C LEU A 80 -1.19 8.01 7.13
N SER A 81 -0.10 8.04 7.89
CA SER A 81 0.04 8.85 9.09
C SER A 81 -0.09 10.33 8.72
N ARG A 82 -1.26 10.93 9.00
CA ARG A 82 -1.58 12.32 8.63
C ARG A 82 -1.55 12.56 7.11
N GLY A 83 -1.92 11.51 6.37
CA GLY A 83 -1.80 11.41 4.93
C GLY A 83 -2.91 12.07 4.10
N PRO A 84 -2.86 11.87 2.77
CA PRO A 84 -3.93 12.22 1.87
C PRO A 84 -5.18 11.40 2.17
N THR A 85 -6.34 11.93 1.78
CA THR A 85 -7.65 11.36 2.12
C THR A 85 -7.88 9.95 1.54
N LEU A 86 -7.30 9.69 0.36
CA LEU A 86 -7.36 8.39 -0.30
C LEU A 86 -5.98 8.05 -0.85
N THR A 87 -5.52 6.85 -0.50
CA THR A 87 -4.26 6.29 -0.96
C THR A 87 -4.52 5.06 -1.82
N PHE A 88 -3.93 5.01 -3.02
CA PHE A 88 -3.89 3.79 -3.81
C PHE A 88 -2.63 2.99 -3.50
N LEU A 89 -2.80 1.71 -3.18
CA LEU A 89 -1.70 0.74 -3.21
C LEU A 89 -1.20 0.58 -4.65
N GLU A 90 0.06 0.16 -4.78
CA GLU A 90 0.73 -0.04 -6.07
C GLU A 90 0.00 -1.00 -7.00
N ALA A 91 0.39 -1.00 -8.28
CA ALA A 91 -0.13 -1.93 -9.27
C ALA A 91 0.08 -3.36 -8.76
N THR A 92 -1.04 -4.01 -8.44
CA THR A 92 -1.08 -5.31 -7.79
C THR A 92 -1.50 -6.36 -8.81
N ALA A 93 -0.62 -7.32 -9.05
CA ALA A 93 -0.82 -8.34 -10.07
C ALA A 93 -1.93 -9.33 -9.69
N VAL A 94 -2.86 -9.57 -10.62
CA VAL A 94 -3.98 -10.51 -10.45
C VAL A 94 -3.61 -11.96 -10.77
N THR A 95 -2.45 -12.17 -11.37
CA THR A 95 -1.83 -13.48 -11.65
C THR A 95 -0.33 -13.36 -11.41
N PRO A 96 0.38 -14.47 -11.14
CA PRO A 96 1.83 -14.43 -10.95
C PRO A 96 2.59 -13.87 -12.16
N GLU A 97 2.14 -14.22 -13.37
CA GLU A 97 2.70 -13.80 -14.66
C GLU A 97 2.30 -12.36 -15.01
N GLY A 98 1.26 -11.83 -14.36
CA GLY A 98 0.78 -10.47 -14.54
C GLY A 98 1.64 -9.40 -13.89
N ARG A 99 2.72 -9.79 -13.19
CA ARG A 99 3.68 -8.86 -12.59
C ARG A 99 4.52 -8.17 -13.65
N THR A 100 4.80 -6.89 -13.47
CA THR A 100 5.78 -6.18 -14.29
C THR A 100 7.18 -6.62 -13.89
N SER A 101 7.47 -6.62 -12.59
CA SER A 101 8.72 -7.07 -11.98
C SER A 101 8.50 -8.20 -10.98
N PRO A 102 9.47 -9.09 -10.75
CA PRO A 102 9.41 -10.08 -9.67
C PRO A 102 9.10 -9.48 -8.29
N LEU A 103 9.45 -8.20 -8.09
CA LEU A 103 9.27 -7.47 -6.83
C LEU A 103 7.94 -6.70 -6.73
N ASP A 104 7.03 -6.90 -7.69
CA ASP A 104 5.70 -6.30 -7.66
C ASP A 104 4.77 -7.02 -6.69
N LEU A 105 3.83 -6.25 -6.14
CA LEU A 105 2.80 -6.75 -5.24
C LEU A 105 1.81 -7.65 -6.00
N GLY A 106 1.29 -8.68 -5.33
CA GLY A 106 0.35 -9.64 -5.91
C GLY A 106 -0.94 -9.76 -5.12
N LEU A 107 -2.01 -10.18 -5.78
CA LEU A 107 -3.30 -10.56 -5.18
C LEU A 107 -3.94 -11.71 -5.98
N TYR A 108 -3.16 -12.77 -6.19
CA TYR A 108 -3.56 -13.99 -6.89
C TYR A 108 -3.65 -15.23 -5.97
N SER A 109 -3.35 -15.06 -4.67
CA SER A 109 -3.38 -16.11 -3.67
C SER A 109 -3.92 -15.54 -2.36
N ASP A 110 -4.68 -16.35 -1.62
CA ASP A 110 -5.19 -16.00 -0.28
C ASP A 110 -4.06 -15.70 0.71
N ALA A 111 -2.86 -16.25 0.47
CA ALA A 111 -1.67 -15.99 1.28
C ALA A 111 -1.24 -14.50 1.25
N HIS A 112 -1.66 -13.72 0.25
CA HIS A 112 -1.37 -12.28 0.18
C HIS A 112 -2.29 -11.43 1.07
N ILE A 113 -3.45 -11.97 1.46
CA ILE A 113 -4.50 -11.22 2.19
C ILE A 113 -3.98 -10.75 3.54
N GLU A 114 -3.18 -11.57 4.24
CA GLU A 114 -2.70 -11.25 5.58
C GLU A 114 -1.85 -9.97 5.62
N GLY A 115 -0.95 -9.78 4.65
CA GLY A 115 -0.12 -8.59 4.57
C GLY A 115 -0.94 -7.33 4.22
N LEU A 116 -1.86 -7.48 3.28
CA LEU A 116 -2.72 -6.38 2.81
C LEU A 116 -3.76 -5.95 3.86
N SER A 117 -4.32 -6.89 4.63
CA SER A 117 -5.30 -6.58 5.67
C SER A 117 -4.70 -5.70 6.77
N LYS A 118 -3.43 -5.95 7.16
CA LYS A 118 -2.70 -5.15 8.15
C LYS A 118 -2.62 -3.67 7.75
N ILE A 119 -2.31 -3.37 6.48
CA ILE A 119 -2.22 -1.97 6.02
C ILE A 119 -3.60 -1.32 5.89
N ILE A 120 -4.63 -2.08 5.48
CA ILE A 120 -6.01 -1.60 5.42
C ILE A 120 -6.51 -1.24 6.83
N ASP A 121 -6.23 -2.07 7.82
CA ASP A 121 -6.62 -1.82 9.20
C ASP A 121 -5.89 -0.63 9.80
N PHE A 122 -4.62 -0.43 9.45
CA PHE A 122 -3.89 0.79 9.79
C PHE A 122 -4.53 2.03 9.16
N ALA A 123 -4.83 2.01 7.86
CA ALA A 123 -5.49 3.12 7.17
C ALA A 123 -6.83 3.48 7.82
N ARG A 124 -7.65 2.48 8.17
CA ARG A 124 -8.93 2.68 8.86
C ARG A 124 -8.76 3.35 10.23
N LYS A 125 -7.74 2.96 11.00
CA LYS A 125 -7.42 3.58 12.30
C LYS A 125 -6.93 5.02 12.15
N GLU A 126 -6.30 5.37 11.03
CA GLU A 126 -5.94 6.75 10.68
C GLU A 126 -7.11 7.55 10.09
N GLY A 127 -8.29 6.95 9.91
CA GLY A 127 -9.45 7.59 9.27
C GLY A 127 -9.30 7.77 7.76
N GLN A 128 -8.30 7.13 7.14
CA GLN A 128 -7.98 7.23 5.73
C GLN A 128 -8.72 6.20 4.89
N LYS A 129 -8.92 6.52 3.61
CA LYS A 129 -9.46 5.59 2.62
C LYS A 129 -8.31 4.96 1.85
N ILE A 130 -8.47 3.70 1.49
CA ILE A 130 -7.48 2.95 0.72
C ILE A 130 -8.14 2.32 -0.50
N GLY A 131 -7.47 2.45 -1.64
CA GLY A 131 -7.81 1.77 -2.89
C GLY A 131 -6.65 0.88 -3.33
N ILE A 132 -6.91 -0.01 -4.28
CA ILE A 132 -5.90 -0.87 -4.88
C ILE A 132 -6.02 -0.80 -6.40
N GLN A 133 -4.89 -0.68 -7.08
CA GLN A 133 -4.85 -0.76 -8.54
C GLN A 133 -4.58 -2.20 -8.93
N LEU A 134 -5.59 -2.90 -9.44
CA LEU A 134 -5.39 -4.23 -10.02
C LEU A 134 -4.79 -4.10 -11.42
N GLY A 135 -3.81 -4.94 -11.73
CA GLY A 135 -3.07 -4.86 -12.99
C GLY A 135 -2.63 -6.22 -13.53
N HIS A 136 -2.36 -6.23 -14.83
CA HIS A 136 -1.65 -7.29 -15.52
C HIS A 136 -0.72 -6.65 -16.56
N SER A 137 0.58 -6.89 -16.42
CA SER A 137 1.64 -6.28 -17.25
C SER A 137 1.57 -6.73 -18.72
N GLY A 138 1.07 -7.95 -18.95
CA GLY A 138 0.95 -8.54 -20.28
C GLY A 138 2.34 -8.69 -20.91
N TRP A 139 2.48 -8.28 -22.17
CA TRP A 139 3.75 -8.35 -22.88
C TRP A 139 4.85 -7.43 -22.31
N LYS A 140 4.51 -6.50 -21.42
CA LYS A 140 5.47 -5.62 -20.72
C LYS A 140 5.97 -6.21 -19.39
N GLY A 141 5.56 -7.44 -19.05
CA GLY A 141 5.99 -8.15 -17.86
C GLY A 141 7.45 -8.61 -17.90
N SER A 142 7.87 -9.27 -16.83
CA SER A 142 9.21 -9.86 -16.68
C SER A 142 10.36 -8.84 -16.84
N MET A 143 10.17 -7.66 -16.27
CA MET A 143 11.09 -6.53 -16.32
C MET A 143 11.79 -6.37 -14.97
N MET A 144 13.11 -6.16 -14.97
CA MET A 144 13.84 -5.74 -13.78
C MET A 144 13.28 -4.40 -13.26
N PRO A 145 13.08 -4.20 -11.95
CA PRO A 145 12.65 -2.89 -11.48
C PRO A 145 13.72 -1.83 -11.75
N ILE A 146 13.27 -0.57 -11.85
CA ILE A 146 14.18 0.57 -12.07
C ILE A 146 14.94 0.82 -10.76
N LEU A 147 16.10 0.18 -10.63
CA LEU A 147 17.02 0.34 -9.50
C LEU A 147 18.13 1.34 -9.84
N PRO A 148 18.68 2.07 -8.86
CA PRO A 148 19.84 2.94 -9.08
C PRO A 148 20.98 2.19 -9.78
N GLY A 149 21.46 2.73 -10.90
CA GLY A 149 22.57 2.15 -11.65
C GLY A 149 22.22 0.94 -12.52
N ARG A 150 20.95 0.52 -12.62
CA ARG A 150 20.51 -0.55 -13.51
C ARG A 150 19.73 0.00 -14.70
N LYS A 151 19.92 -0.64 -15.86
CA LYS A 151 19.09 -0.41 -17.05
C LYS A 151 17.82 -1.24 -16.95
N MET A 152 16.79 -0.77 -17.62
CA MET A 152 15.55 -1.50 -17.75
C MET A 152 15.75 -2.68 -18.73
N GLU A 153 15.97 -3.88 -18.20
CA GLU A 153 16.16 -5.12 -18.95
C GLU A 153 15.16 -6.22 -18.54
N ALA A 154 14.82 -7.09 -19.48
CA ALA A 154 13.96 -8.24 -19.20
C ALA A 154 14.73 -9.25 -18.33
N VAL A 155 14.11 -9.73 -17.26
CA VAL A 155 14.69 -10.76 -16.42
C VAL A 155 14.35 -12.14 -16.97
N ARG A 156 15.38 -12.97 -17.13
CA ARG A 156 15.30 -14.34 -17.62
C ARG A 156 15.93 -15.28 -16.60
N ASP A 157 15.46 -16.51 -16.58
CA ASP A 157 16.07 -17.62 -15.85
C ASP A 157 17.37 -18.10 -16.51
N GLU A 158 18.08 -18.99 -15.83
CA GLU A 158 19.30 -19.66 -16.31
C GLU A 158 19.10 -20.40 -17.65
N ASP A 159 17.89 -20.91 -17.90
CA ASP A 159 17.47 -21.59 -19.13
C ASP A 159 16.90 -20.63 -20.19
N GLY A 160 16.91 -19.32 -19.93
CA GLY A 160 16.51 -18.28 -20.88
C GLY A 160 15.00 -18.03 -20.97
N THR A 161 14.19 -18.77 -20.18
CA THR A 161 12.77 -18.46 -20.00
C THR A 161 12.62 -17.12 -19.30
N ILE A 162 11.51 -16.43 -19.55
CA ILE A 162 11.15 -15.27 -18.76
C ILE A 162 10.90 -15.74 -17.31
N LEU A 163 11.39 -15.01 -16.30
CA LEU A 163 11.25 -15.36 -14.86
C LEU A 163 9.80 -15.59 -14.38
N LEU A 164 8.82 -15.35 -15.26
CA LEU A 164 7.41 -15.64 -14.99
C LEU A 164 7.06 -17.13 -15.14
N ASP A 165 7.82 -17.90 -15.93
CA ASP A 165 7.52 -19.31 -16.27
C ASP A 165 8.18 -20.32 -15.29
N SER A 166 9.24 -19.92 -14.61
CA SER A 166 10.09 -20.80 -13.78
C SER A 166 9.66 -20.88 -12.31
N MET A 167 8.36 -20.89 -12.02
CA MET A 167 7.79 -20.98 -10.65
C MET A 167 8.13 -22.27 -9.87
N SER A 168 9.31 -22.87 -10.06
CA SER A 168 10.05 -23.57 -9.03
C SER A 168 10.54 -22.57 -7.97
N PRO A 169 10.50 -22.90 -6.68
CA PRO A 169 10.89 -22.05 -5.56
C PRO A 169 12.41 -21.86 -5.49
N LYS A 170 13.02 -21.30 -6.54
CA LYS A 170 14.36 -20.77 -6.47
C LYS A 170 14.21 -19.29 -6.11
N GLU A 171 14.43 -19.02 -4.83
CA GLU A 171 14.68 -17.67 -4.32
C GLU A 171 15.57 -16.92 -5.33
N PRO A 172 15.18 -15.75 -5.86
CA PRO A 172 16.13 -14.91 -6.56
C PRO A 172 17.26 -14.66 -5.57
N LEU A 173 18.49 -15.04 -5.92
CA LEU A 173 19.61 -14.92 -5.00
C LEU A 173 19.72 -13.45 -4.62
N LEU A 174 19.76 -13.16 -3.32
CA LEU A 174 19.89 -11.79 -2.81
C LEU A 174 21.15 -11.09 -3.38
N SER A 175 22.15 -11.87 -3.82
CA SER A 175 23.33 -11.41 -4.56
C SER A 175 23.01 -10.73 -5.89
N ASP A 176 21.92 -11.12 -6.55
CA ASP A 176 21.56 -10.60 -7.87
C ASP A 176 20.78 -9.29 -7.74
N ILE A 177 20.21 -9.04 -6.55
CA ILE A 177 19.39 -7.88 -6.21
C ILE A 177 20.20 -6.77 -5.52
N ILE A 178 21.28 -7.10 -4.80
CA ILE A 178 22.09 -6.13 -4.04
C ILE A 178 23.57 -6.17 -4.48
N HIS A 179 23.97 -5.17 -5.27
CA HIS A 179 25.37 -4.74 -5.45
C HIS A 179 25.46 -3.22 -5.29
#